data_AF-A0A965FCL4-F1
#
_entry.id   AF-A0A965FCL4-F1
#
_cell.length_a   1.000
_cell.length_b   1.000
_cell.length_c   1.000
_cell.angle_alpha   90.00
_cell.angle_beta   90.00
_cell.angle_gamma   90.00
#
_symmetry.space_group_name_H-M   'P 1'
#
loop_
_entity.id
_entity.type
_entity.pdbx_description
1 polymer ?
#
loop_
_entity_poly.entity_id
_entity_poly.type
_entity_poly.pdbx_seq_one_letter_code
_entity_poly.pdbx_strand_id
1 'polypeptide(L)'
;GQASVHSRALVTLFQPEALESSGRLPLWGEALALAGQAMPFGLGMGGFSLAAGFGEWRGRHPHNLALEALVEAGLPGFALWLLAFGGAAWAFWRLGRSAPAWRVARLLVLCLPIAVTLQVSTDLGNRMAWLALGLALGLGVSAAPEERQHVRALG
;
A
#
# COMPACT_ATOMS: atom_id res chain seq x y z
N GLY A 1 -9.64 -32.35 10.20
CA GLY A 1 -8.22 -32.00 10.41
C GLY A 1 -8.00 -30.57 9.96
N GLN A 2 -7.35 -29.73 10.76
CA GLN A 2 -7.28 -28.27 10.57
C GLN A 2 -6.83 -27.80 9.16
N ALA A 3 -6.07 -28.62 8.43
CA ALA A 3 -5.70 -28.39 7.03
C ALA A 3 -6.90 -28.20 6.08
N SER A 4 -8.06 -28.81 6.36
CA SER A 4 -9.28 -28.69 5.53
C SER A 4 -10.06 -27.40 5.78
N VAL A 5 -9.82 -26.72 6.90
CA VAL A 5 -10.48 -25.45 7.25
C VAL A 5 -9.73 -24.28 6.62
N HIS A 6 -8.40 -24.31 6.66
CA HIS A 6 -7.55 -23.30 6.00
C HIS A 6 -7.70 -23.35 4.47
N SER A 7 -7.78 -24.55 3.87
CA SER A 7 -8.00 -24.66 2.42
C SER A 7 -9.37 -24.12 2.00
N ARG A 8 -10.42 -24.38 2.79
CA ARG A 8 -11.76 -23.80 2.54
C ARG A 8 -11.76 -22.28 2.71
N ALA A 9 -11.10 -21.75 3.74
CA ALA A 9 -10.98 -20.31 3.94
C ALA A 9 -10.26 -19.62 2.78
N LEU A 10 -9.18 -20.22 2.25
CA LEU A 10 -8.49 -19.72 1.07
C LEU A 10 -9.37 -19.78 -0.18
N VAL A 11 -10.09 -20.89 -0.39
CA VAL A 11 -11.02 -21.00 -1.53
C VAL A 11 -12.14 -19.96 -1.45
N THR A 12 -12.70 -19.69 -0.27
CA THR A 12 -13.71 -18.64 -0.07
C THR A 12 -13.15 -17.23 -0.29
N LEU A 13 -11.89 -16.97 0.09
CA LEU A 13 -11.23 -15.68 -0.14
C LEU A 13 -10.97 -15.39 -1.62
N PHE A 14 -10.78 -16.43 -2.44
CA PHE A 14 -10.52 -16.32 -3.87
C PHE A 14 -11.74 -16.64 -4.74
N GLN A 15 -12.95 -16.68 -4.16
CA GLN A 15 -14.17 -16.85 -4.94
C GLN A 15 -14.39 -15.63 -5.86
N PRO A 16 -14.47 -15.81 -7.18
CA PRO A 16 -14.69 -14.72 -8.14
C PRO A 16 -15.94 -13.91 -7.83
N GLU A 17 -16.97 -14.54 -7.26
CA GLU A 17 -18.22 -13.90 -6.88
C GLU A 17 -18.03 -12.83 -5.78
N ALA A 18 -17.01 -12.96 -4.92
CA ALA A 18 -16.70 -11.97 -3.88
C ALA A 18 -16.09 -10.69 -4.47
N LEU A 19 -15.33 -10.80 -5.56
CA LEU A 19 -14.77 -9.65 -6.28
C LEU A 19 -15.83 -8.95 -7.14
N GLU A 20 -16.69 -9.71 -7.82
CA GLU A 20 -17.77 -9.16 -8.64
C GLU A 20 -18.89 -8.52 -7.82
N SER A 21 -19.29 -9.13 -6.70
CA SER A 21 -20.34 -8.61 -5.80
C SER A 21 -19.97 -7.28 -5.12
N SER A 22 -18.68 -6.94 -5.06
CA SER A 22 -18.20 -5.69 -4.47
C SER A 22 -18.48 -4.45 -5.35
N GLY A 23 -18.81 -4.63 -6.63
CA GLY A 23 -18.98 -3.54 -7.60
C GLY A 23 -17.69 -2.75 -7.91
N ARG A 24 -16.51 -3.27 -7.53
CA ARG A 24 -15.22 -2.56 -7.65
C ARG A 24 -14.57 -2.67 -9.02
N LEU A 25 -14.74 -3.79 -9.72
CA LEU A 25 -14.18 -3.98 -11.07
C LEU A 25 -14.59 -2.86 -12.04
N PRO A 26 -15.87 -2.44 -12.12
CA PRO A 26 -16.27 -1.29 -12.93
C PRO A 26 -15.57 0.02 -12.52
N LEU A 27 -15.41 0.27 -11.22
CA LEU A 27 -14.71 1.46 -10.72
C LEU A 27 -13.22 1.47 -11.09
N TRP A 28 -12.58 0.30 -11.10
CA TRP A 28 -11.18 0.18 -11.50
C TRP A 28 -11.01 0.36 -13.01
N GLY A 29 -11.95 -0.17 -13.81
CA GLY A 29 -11.99 0.07 -15.26
C GLY A 29 -12.12 1.55 -15.58
N GLU A 30 -13.03 2.25 -14.90
CA GLU A 30 -13.21 3.69 -15.06
C GLU A 30 -11.97 4.49 -14.64
N ALA A 31 -11.35 4.14 -13.50
CA ALA A 31 -10.12 4.77 -13.05
C ALA A 31 -8.98 4.62 -14.06
N LEU A 32 -8.82 3.44 -14.68
CA LEU A 32 -7.83 3.22 -15.72
C LEU A 32 -8.13 4.01 -17.00
N ALA A 33 -9.40 4.08 -17.42
CA ALA A 33 -9.81 4.85 -18.59
C ALA A 33 -9.54 6.35 -18.39
N LEU A 34 -9.94 6.90 -17.25
CA LEU A 34 -9.68 8.29 -16.88
C LEU A 34 -8.19 8.58 -16.71
N ALA A 35 -7.42 7.65 -16.14
CA ALA A 35 -5.98 7.79 -16.02
C ALA A 35 -5.35 7.92 -17.41
N GLY A 36 -5.74 7.06 -18.36
CA GLY A 36 -5.28 7.12 -19.74
C GLY A 36 -5.58 8.46 -20.43
N GLN A 37 -6.74 9.04 -20.16
CA GLN A 37 -7.13 10.36 -20.69
C GLN A 37 -6.36 11.51 -20.04
N ALA A 38 -5.99 11.39 -18.77
CA ALA A 38 -5.33 12.43 -17.99
C ALA A 38 -3.80 12.34 -17.97
N MET A 39 -3.22 11.40 -18.72
CA MET A 39 -1.76 11.26 -18.81
C MET A 39 -1.09 12.53 -19.36
N PRO A 40 0.14 12.84 -18.92
CA PRO A 40 0.95 12.09 -17.96
C PRO A 40 0.75 12.52 -16.50
N PHE A 41 -0.02 13.57 -16.23
CA PHE A 41 -0.05 14.24 -14.91
C PHE A 41 -1.24 13.86 -14.02
N GLY A 42 -2.25 13.17 -14.57
CA GLY A 42 -3.46 12.80 -13.85
C GLY A 42 -4.47 13.94 -13.77
N LEU A 43 -5.60 13.66 -13.10
CA LEU A 43 -6.73 14.58 -12.97
C LEU A 43 -6.55 15.68 -11.91
N GLY A 44 -5.52 15.57 -11.07
CA GLY A 44 -5.39 16.32 -9.82
C GLY A 44 -5.99 15.58 -8.63
N MET A 45 -5.45 15.85 -7.44
CA MET A 45 -5.84 15.18 -6.19
C MET A 45 -7.33 15.37 -5.88
N GLY A 46 -8.03 14.28 -5.58
CA GLY A 46 -9.48 14.22 -5.37
C GLY A 46 -10.32 14.40 -6.63
N GLY A 47 -9.71 14.42 -7.82
CA GLY A 47 -10.38 14.67 -9.10
C GLY A 47 -11.17 13.48 -9.65
N PHE A 48 -10.89 12.26 -9.17
CA PHE A 48 -11.51 11.04 -9.69
C PHE A 48 -13.04 11.04 -9.56
N SER A 49 -13.58 11.35 -8.38
CA SER A 49 -15.03 11.27 -8.13
C SER A 49 -15.83 12.26 -8.98
N LEU A 50 -15.26 13.44 -9.26
CA LEU A 50 -15.84 14.44 -10.16
C LEU A 50 -15.79 13.96 -11.62
N ALA A 51 -14.64 13.48 -12.08
CA ALA A 51 -14.45 13.02 -13.45
C ALA A 51 -15.27 11.76 -13.78
N ALA A 52 -15.44 10.85 -12.83
CA ALA A 52 -16.25 9.65 -12.97
C ALA A 52 -17.77 9.90 -12.85
N GLY A 53 -18.20 11.16 -12.74
CA GLY A 53 -19.63 11.52 -12.68
C GLY A 53 -20.29 11.23 -11.32
N PHE A 54 -19.52 10.99 -10.27
CA PHE A 54 -20.03 10.77 -8.91
C PHE A 54 -20.20 12.06 -8.09
N GLY A 55 -19.76 13.21 -8.62
CA GLY A 55 -19.82 14.50 -7.93
C GLY A 55 -18.78 14.64 -6.81
N GLU A 56 -19.05 15.49 -5.81
CA GLU A 56 -18.20 15.69 -4.60
C GLU A 56 -18.21 14.49 -3.63
N TRP A 57 -18.74 13.35 -4.04
CA TRP A 57 -18.86 12.16 -3.20
C TRP A 57 -17.52 11.41 -3.09
N ARG A 58 -16.60 11.98 -2.30
CA ARG A 58 -15.25 11.45 -2.03
C ARG A 58 -15.21 10.01 -1.48
N GLY A 59 -16.34 9.51 -0.95
CA GLY A 59 -16.47 8.12 -0.50
C GLY A 59 -16.51 7.08 -1.62
N ARG A 60 -16.70 7.48 -2.89
CA ARG A 60 -16.70 6.58 -4.05
C ARG A 60 -15.40 6.73 -4.83
N HIS A 61 -14.39 5.99 -4.39
CA HIS A 61 -13.05 5.91 -4.99
C HIS A 61 -12.70 4.43 -5.29
N PRO A 62 -11.76 4.11 -6.19
CA PRO A 62 -11.30 2.74 -6.45
C PRO A 62 -10.79 1.98 -5.21
N HIS A 63 -10.47 2.65 -4.09
CA HIS A 63 -9.87 2.04 -2.88
C HIS A 63 -8.68 1.14 -3.23
N ASN A 64 -7.90 1.58 -4.21
CA ASN A 64 -6.69 0.92 -4.66
C ASN A 64 -5.67 2.03 -4.85
N LEU A 65 -4.77 2.16 -3.89
CA LEU A 65 -3.83 3.28 -3.80
C LEU A 65 -2.95 3.40 -5.06
N ALA A 66 -2.69 2.30 -5.76
CA ALA A 66 -1.94 2.30 -7.02
C ALA A 66 -2.73 2.95 -8.16
N LEU A 67 -4.01 2.58 -8.30
CA LEU A 67 -4.91 3.16 -9.31
C LEU A 67 -5.21 4.62 -9.00
N GLU A 68 -5.38 4.95 -7.73
CA GLU A 68 -5.57 6.31 -7.22
C GLU A 68 -4.36 7.20 -7.52
N ALA A 69 -3.15 6.75 -7.19
CA ALA A 69 -1.91 7.45 -7.53
C ALA A 69 -1.75 7.66 -9.04
N LEU A 70 -2.20 6.69 -9.85
CA LEU A 70 -2.13 6.76 -11.30
C LEU A 70 -3.18 7.71 -11.90
N VAL A 71 -4.43 7.66 -11.44
CA VAL A 71 -5.52 8.46 -12.02
C VAL A 71 -5.47 9.93 -11.57
N GLU A 72 -5.05 10.19 -10.33
CA GLU A 72 -5.04 11.55 -9.77
C GLU A 72 -3.72 12.27 -9.96
N ALA A 73 -2.59 11.56 -9.86
CA ALA A 73 -1.25 12.13 -9.95
C ALA A 73 -0.42 11.60 -11.12
N GLY A 74 -1.01 10.79 -12.01
CA GLY A 74 -0.41 10.37 -13.26
C GLY A 74 0.81 9.47 -13.09
N LEU A 75 1.68 9.49 -14.10
CA LEU A 75 2.96 8.76 -14.08
C LEU A 75 3.87 9.20 -12.93
N PRO A 76 4.00 10.51 -12.58
CA PRO A 76 4.82 10.92 -11.44
C PRO A 76 4.34 10.32 -10.12
N GLY A 77 3.03 10.38 -9.83
CA GLY A 77 2.45 9.80 -8.64
C GLY A 77 2.61 8.28 -8.59
N PHE A 78 2.36 7.61 -9.70
CA PHE A 78 2.53 6.17 -9.81
C PHE A 78 4.00 5.74 -9.66
N ALA A 79 4.96 6.50 -10.20
CA ALA A 79 6.38 6.24 -10.02
C ALA A 79 6.80 6.37 -8.55
N LEU A 80 6.32 7.39 -7.83
CA LEU A 80 6.56 7.53 -6.39
C LEU A 80 5.96 6.35 -5.61
N TRP A 81 4.75 5.92 -5.98
CA TRP A 81 4.13 4.73 -5.39
C TRP A 81 4.98 3.47 -5.61
N LEU A 82 5.46 3.24 -6.84
CA LEU A 82 6.34 2.11 -7.17
C LEU A 82 7.66 2.16 -6.39
N LEU A 83 8.27 3.34 -6.26
CA LEU A 83 9.51 3.50 -5.50
C LEU A 83 9.30 3.21 -4.01
N ALA A 84 8.21 3.72 -3.42
CA ALA A 84 7.91 3.52 -2.00
C ALA A 84 7.59 2.05 -1.69
N PHE A 85 6.59 1.47 -2.36
CA PHE A 85 6.11 0.12 -2.06
C PHE A 85 7.01 -0.96 -2.69
N GLY A 86 7.46 -0.77 -3.92
CA GLY A 86 8.41 -1.67 -4.57
C GLY A 86 9.78 -1.64 -3.90
N GLY A 87 10.26 -0.46 -3.50
CA GLY A 87 11.49 -0.31 -2.72
C GLY A 87 11.41 -0.99 -1.35
N ALA A 88 10.28 -0.81 -0.63
CA ALA A 88 10.05 -1.49 0.63
C ALA A 88 10.01 -3.01 0.47
N ALA A 89 9.26 -3.52 -0.52
CA ALA A 89 9.19 -4.95 -0.82
C ALA A 89 10.58 -5.53 -1.16
N TRP A 90 11.37 -4.81 -1.97
CA TRP A 90 12.73 -5.21 -2.31
C TRP A 90 13.66 -5.21 -1.09
N ALA A 91 13.57 -4.20 -0.22
CA ALA A 91 14.32 -4.15 1.03
C ALA A 91 13.97 -5.32 1.97
N PHE A 92 12.67 -5.62 2.12
CA PHE A 92 12.19 -6.79 2.88
C PHE A 92 12.71 -8.10 2.29
N TRP A 93 12.66 -8.26 0.97
CA TRP A 93 13.17 -9.45 0.29
C TRP A 93 14.68 -9.63 0.54
N ARG A 94 15.46 -8.58 0.38
CA ARG A 94 16.92 -8.61 0.63
C ARG A 94 17.23 -8.92 2.10
N LEU A 95 16.47 -8.35 3.03
CA LEU A 95 16.61 -8.61 4.46
C LEU A 95 16.24 -10.05 4.81
N GLY A 96 15.16 -10.59 4.21
CA GLY A 96 14.75 -11.99 4.38
C GLY A 96 15.81 -13.01 3.97
N ARG A 97 16.71 -12.64 3.05
CA ARG A 97 17.83 -13.50 2.63
C ARG A 97 19.04 -13.47 3.57
N SER A 98 19.17 -12.45 4.42
CA SER A 98 20.43 -12.16 5.14
C SER A 98 20.28 -11.98 6.65
N ALA A 99 19.07 -11.67 7.13
CA ALA A 99 18.80 -11.43 8.53
C ALA A 99 18.20 -12.66 9.23
N PRO A 100 18.41 -12.79 10.56
CA PRO A 100 17.73 -13.81 11.34
C PRO A 100 16.21 -13.60 11.33
N ALA A 101 15.46 -14.71 11.27
CA ALA A 101 14.01 -14.73 11.04
C ALA A 101 13.21 -13.86 12.03
N TRP A 102 13.66 -13.74 13.29
CA TRP A 102 12.98 -12.92 14.30
C TRP A 102 12.99 -11.41 13.97
N ARG A 103 14.04 -10.90 13.30
CA ARG A 103 14.09 -9.48 12.89
C ARG A 103 13.10 -9.21 11.78
N VAL A 104 13.01 -10.12 10.81
CA VAL A 104 12.06 -10.05 9.71
C VAL A 104 10.62 -10.14 10.23
N ALA A 105 10.36 -11.08 11.14
CA ALA A 105 9.05 -11.23 11.78
C ALA A 105 8.64 -9.97 12.57
N ARG A 106 9.57 -9.37 13.33
CA ARG A 106 9.31 -8.12 14.07
C ARG A 106 8.95 -6.96 13.14
N LEU A 107 9.68 -6.80 12.03
CA LEU A 107 9.38 -5.78 11.04
C LEU A 107 8.04 -6.03 10.34
N LEU A 108 7.72 -7.29 10.00
CA LEU A 108 6.42 -7.63 9.42
C LEU A 108 5.27 -7.31 10.39
N VAL A 109 5.39 -7.64 11.67
CA VAL A 109 4.37 -7.32 12.68
C VAL A 109 4.15 -5.80 12.83
N LEU A 110 5.20 -5.00 12.70
CA LEU A 110 5.09 -3.54 12.81
C LEU A 110 4.56 -2.88 11.53
N CYS A 111 4.96 -3.37 10.35
CA CYS A 111 4.65 -2.72 9.07
C CYS A 111 3.37 -3.25 8.42
N LEU A 112 3.04 -4.53 8.56
CA LEU A 112 1.90 -5.16 7.88
C LEU A 112 0.56 -4.52 8.29
N PRO A 113 0.27 -4.25 9.57
CA PRO A 113 -1.00 -3.61 9.96
C PRO A 113 -1.15 -2.22 9.35
N ILE A 114 -0.06 -1.43 9.34
CA ILE A 114 -0.04 -0.10 8.73
C ILE A 114 -0.31 -0.22 7.23
N ALA A 115 0.40 -1.11 6.53
CA ALA A 115 0.19 -1.34 5.11
C ALA A 115 -1.25 -1.76 4.78
N VAL A 116 -1.88 -2.60 5.61
CA VAL A 116 -3.28 -2.99 5.45
C VAL A 116 -4.22 -1.81 5.69
N THR A 117 -3.97 -0.98 6.71
CA THR A 117 -4.78 0.22 6.98
C THR A 117 -4.71 1.22 5.83
N LEU A 118 -3.54 1.39 5.21
CA LEU A 118 -3.38 2.24 4.01
C LEU A 118 -4.25 1.77 2.84
N GLN A 119 -4.47 0.47 2.69
CA GLN A 119 -5.27 -0.07 1.59
C GLN A 119 -6.78 0.00 1.85
N VAL A 120 -7.20 0.05 3.12
CA VAL A 120 -8.62 -0.02 3.51
C VAL A 120 -9.20 1.36 3.84
N SER A 121 -8.39 2.35 4.21
CA SER A 121 -8.88 3.55 4.92
C SER A 121 -8.43 4.91 4.38
N THR A 122 -7.82 5.01 3.20
CA THR A 122 -7.31 6.30 2.72
C THR A 122 -7.63 6.54 1.25
N ASP A 123 -8.51 7.51 1.00
CA ASP A 123 -8.30 8.50 -0.07
C ASP A 123 -6.93 9.17 0.17
N LEU A 124 -6.18 9.54 -0.88
CA LEU A 124 -4.90 10.27 -0.83
C LEU A 124 -4.92 11.47 0.14
N GLY A 125 -6.10 12.04 0.40
CA GLY A 125 -6.32 13.10 1.39
C GLY A 125 -6.18 12.71 2.87
N ASN A 126 -6.08 11.42 3.22
CA ASN A 126 -6.00 10.99 4.62
C ASN A 126 -4.59 11.20 5.20
N ARG A 127 -4.47 12.28 6.00
CA ARG A 127 -3.24 12.75 6.64
C ARG A 127 -2.62 11.75 7.62
N MET A 128 -3.40 10.83 8.17
CA MET A 128 -2.91 9.85 9.16
C MET A 128 -2.02 8.79 8.53
N ALA A 129 -2.28 8.42 7.27
CA ALA A 129 -1.42 7.52 6.49
C ALA A 129 -0.02 8.10 6.31
N TRP A 130 0.05 9.36 5.90
CA TRP A 130 1.30 10.08 5.68
C TRP A 130 2.08 10.31 6.98
N LEU A 131 1.37 10.58 8.08
CA LEU A 131 1.97 10.67 9.41
C LEU A 131 2.58 9.33 9.84
N ALA A 132 1.85 8.21 9.66
CA ALA A 132 2.34 6.88 10.01
C ALA A 132 3.56 6.48 9.18
N LEU A 133 3.54 6.75 7.87
CA LEU A 133 4.69 6.55 6.99
C LEU A 133 5.89 7.40 7.40
N GLY A 134 5.67 8.68 7.69
CA GLY A 134 6.71 9.60 8.18
C GLY A 134 7.34 9.15 9.49
N LEU A 135 6.54 8.67 10.44
CA LEU A 135 7.02 8.11 11.71
C LEU A 135 7.81 6.81 11.49
N ALA A 136 7.34 5.91 10.62
CA ALA A 136 8.05 4.68 10.31
C ALA A 136 9.40 4.93 9.63
N LEU A 137 9.46 5.89 8.70
CA LEU A 137 10.71 6.32 8.07
C LEU A 137 11.64 7.00 9.08
N GLY A 138 11.11 7.87 9.96
CA GLY A 138 11.89 8.53 11.01
C GLY A 138 12.51 7.54 12.01
N LEU A 139 11.75 6.53 12.43
CA LEU A 139 12.26 5.46 13.30
C LEU A 139 13.28 4.55 12.60
N GLY A 140 13.11 4.30 11.31
CA GLY A 140 14.06 3.55 10.48
C GLY A 140 15.38 4.30 10.26
N VAL A 141 15.35 5.63 10.18
CA VAL A 141 16.55 6.48 10.07
C VAL A 141 17.33 6.54 11.38
N SER A 142 16.64 6.58 12.52
CA SER A 142 17.29 6.56 13.84
C SER A 142 17.89 5.19 14.22
N ALA A 143 17.60 4.13 13.46
CA ALA A 143 18.03 2.76 13.78
C ALA A 143 19.39 2.34 13.18
N ALA A 144 20.19 3.25 12.61
CA ALA A 144 21.56 2.96 12.18
C ALA A 144 22.52 4.07 12.66
N PRO A 145 23.74 3.80 13.19
CA PRO A 145 24.45 2.55 13.45
C PRO A 145 25.08 2.43 14.87
N GLU A 146 24.53 3.04 15.93
CA GLU A 146 25.19 3.01 17.26
C GLU A 146 25.22 1.62 17.93
N GLU A 147 24.34 0.69 17.55
CA GLU A 147 24.27 -0.64 18.16
C GLU A 147 25.48 -1.54 17.82
N ARG A 148 26.34 -1.15 16.87
CA ARG A 148 27.60 -1.86 16.59
C ARG A 148 28.77 -1.45 17.49
N GLN A 149 28.71 -0.30 18.16
CA GLN A 149 29.82 0.17 19.00
C GLN A 149 29.77 -0.39 20.44
N HIS A 150 28.58 -0.57 21.01
CA HIS A 150 28.46 -1.05 22.39
C HIS A 150 28.87 -2.52 22.60
N VAL A 151 28.72 -3.38 21.58
CA VAL A 151 29.09 -4.82 21.69
C VAL A 151 30.61 -5.04 21.58
N ARG A 152 31.37 -4.09 21.00
CA ARG A 152 32.84 -4.17 20.93
C ARG A 152 33.56 -3.55 22.13
N ALA A 153 32.88 -2.77 22.96
CA ALA A 153 33.47 -2.15 24.15
C ALA A 153 33.45 -3.06 25.40
N LEU A 154 32.84 -4.25 25.29
CA LEU A 154 32.71 -5.24 26.38
C LEU A 154 33.38 -6.59 26.04
N GLY A 155 34.25 -6.60 25.02
CA GLY A 155 35.08 -7.75 24.65
C GLY A 155 36.55 -7.54 24.96
#